data_AF-A0A847YX64-F1
#
_entry.id   AF-A0A847YX64-F1
#
_cell.length_a   1.000
_cell.length_b   1.000
_cell.length_c   1.000
_cell.angle_alpha   90.00
_cell.angle_beta   90.00
_cell.angle_gamma   90.00
#
_symmetry.space_group_name_H-M   'P 1'
#
loop_
_entity.id
_entity.type
_entity.pdbx_description
1 polymer ?
#
loop_
_entity_poly.entity_id
_entity_poly.type
_entity_poly.pdbx_seq_one_letter_code
_entity_poly.pdbx_strand_id
1 'polypeptide(L)' 'MPVTISGKKFYRTQEALELIGLPRSTFFKWLKEQKVEDVKYKDRNGWRLFTDDDIKKLKRYKETITVNN' A
#
# COMPACT_ATOMS: atom_id res chain seq x y z
N MET A 1 -7.59 -11.58 4.27
CA MET A 1 -8.96 -11.27 3.83
C MET A 1 -9.21 -9.78 4.01
N PRO A 2 -9.70 -9.08 2.96
CA PRO A 2 -9.91 -7.64 3.01
C PRO A 2 -10.99 -7.30 4.04
N VAL A 3 -10.80 -6.19 4.75
CA VAL A 3 -11.72 -5.71 5.78
C VAL A 3 -12.68 -4.74 5.12
N THR A 4 -13.98 -4.91 5.32
CA THR A 4 -14.98 -3.93 4.87
C THR A 4 -15.40 -3.08 6.06
N ILE A 5 -15.16 -1.77 5.98
CA ILE A 5 -15.53 -0.80 7.02
C ILE A 5 -16.46 0.22 6.39
N SER A 6 -17.69 0.34 6.89
CA SER A 6 -18.71 1.27 6.37
C SER A 6 -18.92 1.15 4.85
N GLY A 7 -18.95 -0.07 4.32
CA GLY A 7 -19.12 -0.34 2.89
C GLY A 7 -17.89 -0.07 2.02
N LYS A 8 -16.77 0.40 2.61
CA LYS A 8 -15.50 0.57 1.90
C LYS A 8 -14.57 -0.60 2.16
N LYS A 9 -13.90 -1.05 1.11
CA LYS A 9 -12.93 -2.14 1.16
C LYS A 9 -11.56 -1.60 1.56
N PHE A 10 -10.96 -2.28 2.54
CA PHE A 10 -9.63 -2.00 3.04
C PHE A 10 -8.79 -3.26 3.01
N TYR A 11 -7.50 -3.07 2.76
CA TYR A 11 -6.51 -4.14 2.69
C TYR A 11 -5.43 -3.86 3.73
N ARG A 12 -5.02 -4.89 4.46
CA ARG A 12 -3.84 -4.76 5.32
C ARG A 12 -2.59 -4.69 4.47
N THR A 13 -1.49 -4.22 5.06
CA THR A 13 -0.17 -4.13 4.38
C THR A 13 0.20 -5.41 3.62
N GLN A 14 -0.03 -6.59 4.21
CA GLN A 14 0.26 -7.85 3.54
C GLN A 14 -0.47 -7.96 2.20
N GLU A 15 -1.78 -7.78 2.25
CA GLU A 15 -2.69 -8.04 1.15
C GLU A 15 -2.52 -6.99 0.06
N ALA A 16 -2.37 -5.72 0.45
CA ALA A 16 -2.10 -4.64 -0.47
C ALA A 16 -0.83 -4.91 -1.28
N LEU A 17 0.23 -5.37 -0.62
CA LEU A 17 1.52 -5.64 -1.26
C LEU A 17 1.50 -6.91 -2.13
N GLU A 18 0.77 -7.95 -1.72
CA GLU A 18 0.54 -9.14 -2.54
C GLU A 18 -0.22 -8.80 -3.82
N LEU A 19 -1.26 -7.96 -3.75
CA LEU A 19 -2.02 -7.49 -4.92
C LEU A 19 -1.17 -6.69 -5.91
N ILE A 20 -0.14 -5.99 -5.42
CA ILE A 20 0.80 -5.20 -6.25
C ILE A 20 1.97 -6.08 -6.73
N GLY A 21 2.19 -7.24 -6.11
CA GLY A 21 3.41 -8.03 -6.27
C GLY A 21 4.66 -7.23 -5.83
N LEU A 22 4.55 -6.49 -4.73
CA LEU A 22 5.63 -5.66 -4.19
C LEU A 22 6.18 -6.30 -2.90
N PRO A 23 7.51 -6.52 -2.77
CA PRO A 23 8.08 -7.00 -1.52
C PRO A 23 7.88 -6.00 -0.38
N ARG A 24 7.57 -6.52 0.83
CA ARG A 24 7.43 -5.71 2.06
C ARG A 24 8.67 -4.86 2.33
N SER A 25 9.86 -5.43 2.19
CA SER A 25 11.13 -4.73 2.38
C SER A 25 11.23 -3.49 1.49
N THR A 26 10.85 -3.62 0.21
CA THR A 26 10.83 -2.51 -0.76
C THR A 26 9.86 -1.42 -0.34
N PHE A 27 8.63 -1.80 0.05
CA PHE A 27 7.64 -0.83 0.53
C PHE A 27 8.13 -0.05 1.75
N PHE A 28 8.66 -0.72 2.77
CA PHE A 28 9.19 -0.05 3.97
C PHE A 28 10.41 0.82 3.66
N LYS A 29 11.26 0.40 2.72
CA LYS A 29 12.38 1.22 2.23
C LYS A 29 11.87 2.50 1.58
N TRP A 30 10.89 2.41 0.68
CA TRP A 30 10.30 3.59 0.04
C TRP A 30 9.61 4.51 1.04
N LEU A 31 8.92 3.95 2.03
CA LEU A 31 8.30 4.74 3.10
C LEU A 31 9.34 5.48 3.93
N LYS A 32 10.46 4.82 4.28
CA LYS A 32 11.59 5.44 5.00
C LYS A 32 12.28 6.53 4.18
N GLU A 33 12.40 6.30 2.87
CA GLU A 33 12.99 7.24 1.91
C GLU A 33 12.00 8.35 1.48
N GLN A 34 10.78 8.38 2.03
CA GLN A 34 9.71 9.33 1.66
C GLN A 34 9.38 9.35 0.16
N LYS A 35 9.62 8.22 -0.51
CA LYS A 35 9.34 8.00 -1.93
C LYS A 35 7.86 7.77 -2.23
N VAL A 36 7.14 7.27 -1.22
CA VAL A 36 5.70 7.03 -1.24
C VAL A 36 5.10 7.58 0.04
N GLU A 37 3.88 8.09 -0.05
CA GLU A 37 3.13 8.58 1.11
C GLU A 37 2.65 7.42 2.00
N ASP A 38 2.52 7.66 3.31
CA ASP A 38 1.88 6.69 4.21
C ASP A 38 0.36 6.65 3.96
N VAL A 39 -0.29 5.56 4.36
CA VAL A 39 -1.73 5.40 4.18
C VAL A 39 -2.52 6.40 5.02
N LYS A 40 -3.65 6.85 4.48
CA LYS A 40 -4.56 7.77 5.16
C LYS A 40 -5.27 7.12 6.36
N TYR A 41 -5.55 5.82 6.28
CA TYR A 41 -6.35 5.11 7.27
C TYR A 41 -5.51 4.13 8.08
N LYS A 42 -5.67 4.17 9.39
CA LYS A 42 -5.11 3.19 10.32
C LYS A 42 -6.24 2.64 11.20
N ASP A 43 -6.17 1.36 11.52
CA ASP A 43 -7.10 0.76 12.46
C ASP A 43 -6.80 1.23 13.90
N ARG A 44 -7.62 0.79 14.86
CA ARG A 44 -7.44 1.11 16.29
C ARG A 44 -6.10 0.65 16.88
N ASN A 45 -5.44 -0.32 16.26
CA ASN A 45 -4.15 -0.86 16.68
C ASN A 45 -2.98 -0.15 15.96
N GLY A 46 -3.27 0.88 15.16
CA GLY A 46 -2.29 1.60 14.35
C GLY A 46 -1.88 0.86 13.07
N TRP A 47 -2.58 -0.19 12.67
CA TRP A 47 -2.25 -0.95 11.47
C TRP A 47 -2.74 -0.23 10.22
N ARG A 48 -1.89 -0.22 9.20
CA ARG A 48 -2.16 0.43 7.92
C ARG A 48 -3.32 -0.25 7.19
N LEU A 49 -4.28 0.55 6.77
CA LEU A 49 -5.42 0.15 5.96
C LEU A 49 -5.35 0.85 4.61
N PHE A 50 -5.04 0.07 3.58
CA PHE A 50 -4.95 0.51 2.20
C PHE A 50 -6.33 0.46 1.55
N THR A 51 -6.67 1.47 0.78
CA THR A 51 -7.84 1.48 -0.11
C THR A 51 -7.43 1.00 -1.51
N ASP A 52 -8.42 0.73 -2.38
CA ASP A 52 -8.14 0.45 -3.79
C ASP A 52 -7.40 1.61 -4.49
N ASP A 53 -7.60 2.86 -4.05
CA ASP A 53 -6.88 4.02 -4.58
C ASP A 53 -5.41 4.03 -4.16
N ASP A 54 -5.11 3.71 -2.89
CA ASP A 54 -3.74 3.58 -2.39
C ASP A 54 -2.98 2.48 -3.14
N ILE A 55 -3.65 1.35 -3.39
CA ILE A 55 -3.09 0.23 -4.17
C ILE A 55 -2.77 0.68 -5.60
N LYS A 56 -3.69 1.39 -6.27
CA LYS A 56 -3.47 1.90 -7.63
C LYS A 56 -2.30 2.87 -7.69
N LYS A 57 -2.21 3.81 -6.75
CA LYS A 57 -1.10 4.78 -6.66
C LYS A 57 0.24 4.08 -6.47
N LEU A 58 0.31 3.15 -5.51
CA LEU A 58 1.54 2.42 -5.22
C LEU A 58 1.96 1.51 -6.38
N LYS A 59 1.00 0.87 -7.05
CA LYS A 59 1.25 0.09 -8.26
C LYS A 59 1.83 0.95 -9.40
N ARG A 60 1.22 2.12 -9.65
CA ARG A 60 1.72 3.07 -10.66
C ARG A 60 3.13 3.54 -10.34
N TYR A 61 3.42 3.82 -9.07
CA TYR A 61 4.76 4.21 -8.64
C TYR A 61 5.80 3.11 -8.89
N LYS A 62 5.46 1.86 -8.57
CA LYS A 62 6.31 0.69 -8.88
C LYS A 62 6.61 0.60 -10.38
N GLU A 63 5.59 0.72 -11.23
CA GLU A 63 5.73 0.67 -12.69
C GLU A 63 6.64 1.79 -13.20
N THR A 64 6.53 3.01 -12.67
CA THR A 64 7.41 4.14 -13.04
C THR A 64 8.87 3.88 -12.69
N ILE A 65 9.17 3.22 -11.56
CA ILE A 65 10.57 2.89 -11.21
C ILE A 65 11.13 1.81 -12.13
N THR A 66 10.33 0.81 -12.48
CA THR A 66 10.79 -0.27 -13.37
C THR A 66 11.10 0.22 -14.79
N VAL A 67 10.41 1.25 -15.28
CA VAL A 67 10.67 1.81 -16.62
C VAL A 67 11.96 2.63 -16.69
N ASN A 68 12.41 3.20 -15.56
CA ASN A 68 13.58 4.09 -15.51
C ASN A 68 14.89 3.39 -15.14
N ASN A 69 14.91 2.05 -15.11
CA ASN A 69 16.03 1.25 -14.62
C ASN A 69 16.35 0.10 -15.58
#